data_AF-A0A382TKK8-F1
#
_entry.id   AF-A0A382TKK8-F1
#
_cell.length_a   1.000
_cell.length_b   1.000
_cell.length_c   1.000
_cell.angle_alpha   90.00
_cell.angle_beta   90.00
_cell.angle_gamma   90.00
#
_symmetry.space_group_name_H-M   'P 1'
#
loop_
_entity.id
_entity.type
_entity.pdbx_description
1 polymer ?
#
loop_
_entity_poly.entity_id
_entity_poly.type
_entity_poly.pdbx_seq_one_letter_code
_entity_poly.pdbx_strand_id
1 'polypeptide(L)'
;MTMNDYRRAAAKVTAWLDAHFDSAGRCTIEPHEGPFYPKAPYLLNAAGLRTKGARAARWALDHCLDEQGDFTGPGELENRLYAMGWLLLGAVAVERFDLVQVLVQRLLQ
;
A
#
# COMPACT_ATOMS: atom_id res chain seq x y z
N MET A 1 7.78 -25.20 10.61
CA MET A 1 7.05 -24.04 11.19
C MET A 1 5.76 -24.55 11.79
N THR A 2 5.50 -24.22 13.05
CA THR A 2 4.24 -24.56 13.72
C THR A 2 3.24 -23.41 13.55
N MET A 3 1.94 -23.66 13.73
CA MET A 3 0.90 -22.61 13.70
C MET A 3 1.20 -21.46 14.69
N ASN A 4 1.86 -21.76 15.81
CA ASN A 4 2.29 -20.76 16.80
C ASN A 4 3.40 -19.84 16.28
N ASP A 5 4.20 -20.28 15.32
CA ASP A 5 5.26 -19.45 14.72
C ASP A 5 4.66 -18.40 13.79
N TYR A 6 3.67 -18.79 12.96
CA TYR A 6 2.97 -17.88 12.06
C TYR A 6 2.17 -16.80 12.82
N ARG A 7 1.47 -17.18 13.89
CA ARG A 7 0.74 -16.21 14.74
C ARG A 7 1.68 -15.18 15.38
N ARG A 8 2.85 -15.64 15.86
CA ARG A 8 3.87 -14.77 16.45
C ARG A 8 4.49 -13.84 15.41
N ALA A 9 4.74 -14.35 14.20
CA ALA A 9 5.20 -13.53 13.09
C ALA A 9 4.17 -12.46 12.71
N ALA A 10 2.88 -12.83 12.61
CA ALA A 10 1.80 -11.89 12.34
C ALA A 10 1.70 -10.78 13.40
N ALA A 11 1.82 -11.12 14.68
CA ALA A 11 1.83 -10.14 15.77
C ALA A 11 3.00 -9.14 15.64
N LYS A 12 4.20 -9.63 15.31
CA LYS A 12 5.38 -8.76 15.08
C LYS A 12 5.16 -7.81 13.90
N VAL A 13 4.65 -8.31 12.78
CA VAL A 13 4.37 -7.51 11.59
C VAL A 13 3.29 -6.47 11.88
N THR A 14 2.23 -6.85 12.61
CA THR A 14 1.15 -5.93 13.02
C THR A 14 1.71 -4.79 13.86
N ALA A 15 2.50 -5.10 14.89
CA ALA A 15 3.11 -4.08 15.76
C ALA A 15 4.05 -3.15 14.98
N TRP A 16 4.83 -3.70 14.03
CA TRP A 16 5.71 -2.92 13.18
C TRP A 16 4.92 -1.97 12.27
N LEU A 17 3.88 -2.46 11.60
CA LEU A 17 3.01 -1.65 10.73
C LEU A 17 2.32 -0.53 11.53
N ASP A 18 1.83 -0.83 12.73
CA ASP A 18 1.16 0.15 13.58
C ASP A 18 2.13 1.25 14.04
N ALA A 19 3.37 0.88 14.39
CA ALA A 19 4.38 1.84 14.83
C ALA A 19 4.92 2.73 13.69
N HIS A 20 4.92 2.23 12.46
CA HIS A 20 5.60 2.86 11.33
C HIS A 20 4.69 3.48 10.27
N PHE A 21 3.37 3.38 10.44
CA PHE A 21 2.41 4.20 9.69
C PHE A 21 1.71 5.16 10.65
N ASP A 22 1.90 6.45 10.43
CA ASP A 22 1.31 7.50 11.24
C ASP A 22 -0.20 7.65 11.00
N SER A 23 -0.82 8.56 11.74
CA SER A 23 -2.25 8.84 11.56
C SER A 23 -2.58 9.49 10.22
N ALA A 24 -1.63 10.06 9.47
CA ALA A 24 -1.87 10.55 8.12
C ALA A 24 -1.70 9.44 7.06
N GLY A 25 -1.32 8.22 7.47
CA GLY A 25 -1.02 7.12 6.56
C GLY A 25 0.39 7.18 5.98
N ARG A 26 1.28 7.99 6.55
CA ARG A 26 2.67 8.12 6.12
C ARG A 26 3.56 7.07 6.77
N CYS A 27 4.45 6.46 5.99
CA CYS A 27 5.56 5.68 6.53
C CYS A 27 6.52 6.61 7.30
N THR A 28 6.82 6.29 8.56
CA THR A 28 7.67 7.12 9.43
C THR A 28 9.16 6.74 9.35
N ILE A 29 9.48 5.58 8.78
CA ILE A 29 10.87 5.16 8.59
C ILE A 29 11.44 5.85 7.35
N GLU A 30 10.64 5.93 6.29
CA GLU A 30 11.07 6.53 5.05
C GLU A 30 9.91 7.24 4.36
N PRO A 31 9.72 8.55 4.62
CA PRO A 31 8.58 9.30 4.09
C PRO A 31 8.66 9.51 2.57
N HIS A 32 9.82 9.27 1.95
CA HIS A 32 10.08 9.49 0.53
C HIS A 32 10.10 8.20 -0.30
N GLU A 33 10.08 7.01 0.31
CA GLU A 33 10.09 5.76 -0.45
C GLU A 33 8.67 5.34 -0.86
N GLY A 34 8.33 5.69 -2.11
CA GLY A 34 7.27 5.05 -2.88
C GLY A 34 7.20 3.52 -2.73
N PRO A 35 8.31 2.74 -2.73
CA PRO A 35 8.30 1.27 -2.72
C PRO A 35 7.39 0.57 -1.69
N PHE A 36 7.13 1.16 -0.52
CA PHE A 36 6.26 0.55 0.50
C PHE A 36 4.77 0.72 0.19
N TYR A 37 4.39 1.86 -0.40
CA TYR A 37 2.99 2.22 -0.62
C TYR A 37 2.20 1.27 -1.53
N PRO A 38 2.80 0.63 -2.56
CA PRO A 38 2.13 -0.41 -3.33
C PRO A 38 1.49 -1.50 -2.48
N LYS A 39 2.14 -1.93 -1.41
CA LYS A 39 1.65 -3.04 -0.57
C LYS A 39 1.02 -2.57 0.74
N ALA A 40 1.30 -1.33 1.16
CA ALA A 40 0.90 -0.83 2.47
C ALA A 40 -0.61 -0.94 2.75
N PRO A 41 -1.55 -0.55 1.85
CA PRO A 41 -2.98 -0.64 2.14
C PRO A 41 -3.44 -2.08 2.41
N TYR A 42 -2.93 -3.03 1.61
CA TYR A 42 -3.23 -4.46 1.79
C TYR A 42 -2.68 -4.98 3.12
N LEU A 43 -1.41 -4.73 3.43
CA LEU A 43 -0.76 -5.20 4.66
C LEU A 43 -1.40 -4.62 5.92
N LEU A 44 -1.72 -3.32 5.90
CA LEU A 44 -2.41 -2.65 7.01
C LEU A 44 -3.83 -3.22 7.20
N ASN A 45 -4.58 -3.47 6.13
CA ASN A 45 -5.89 -4.09 6.23
C ASN A 45 -5.81 -5.52 6.80
N ALA A 46 -4.86 -6.32 6.32
CA ALA A 46 -4.62 -7.69 6.82
C ALA A 46 -4.22 -7.71 8.31
N ALA A 47 -3.58 -6.64 8.80
CA ALA A 47 -3.21 -6.46 10.20
C ALA A 47 -4.37 -5.92 11.08
N GLY A 48 -5.58 -5.73 10.53
CA GLY A 48 -6.72 -5.13 11.24
C GLY A 48 -6.65 -3.60 11.38
N LEU A 49 -5.68 -2.96 10.71
CA LEU A 49 -5.45 -1.51 10.73
C LEU A 49 -6.09 -0.82 9.52
N ARG A 50 -7.33 -1.21 9.19
CA ARG A 50 -8.05 -0.77 7.99
C ARG A 50 -8.00 0.75 7.76
N THR A 51 -8.28 1.54 8.79
CA THR A 51 -8.30 3.01 8.69
C THR A 51 -6.92 3.56 8.33
N LYS A 52 -5.83 3.01 8.88
CA LYS A 52 -4.47 3.39 8.48
C LYS A 52 -4.21 2.97 7.03
N GLY A 53 -4.65 1.79 6.63
CA GLY A 53 -4.55 1.31 5.24
C GLY A 53 -5.25 2.24 4.24
N ALA A 54 -6.46 2.71 4.55
CA ALA A 54 -7.18 3.68 3.74
C ALA A 54 -6.45 5.03 3.64
N ARG A 55 -5.77 5.47 4.69
CA ARG A 55 -4.95 6.69 4.67
C ARG A 55 -3.64 6.50 3.90
N ALA A 56 -2.99 5.34 4.01
CA ALA A 56 -1.84 5.01 3.18
C ALA A 56 -2.20 4.96 1.68
N ALA A 57 -3.40 4.44 1.34
CA ALA A 57 -3.92 4.52 -0.02
C ALA A 57 -4.18 5.97 -0.47
N ARG A 58 -4.62 6.85 0.44
CA ARG A 58 -4.73 8.29 0.12
C ARG A 58 -3.38 8.86 -0.23
N TRP A 59 -2.39 8.58 0.62
CA TRP A 59 -1.04 9.06 0.41
C TRP A 59 -0.47 8.61 -0.92
N ALA A 60 -0.68 7.34 -1.28
CA ALA A 60 -0.25 6.78 -2.56
C ALA A 60 -0.88 7.51 -3.76
N LEU A 61 -2.19 7.80 -3.70
CA LEU A 61 -2.88 8.58 -4.73
C LEU A 61 -2.30 9.99 -4.87
N ASP A 62 -2.01 10.65 -3.75
CA ASP A 62 -1.59 12.05 -3.74
C ASP A 62 -0.09 12.23 -4.07
N HIS A 63 0.76 11.22 -3.86
CA HIS A 63 2.24 11.38 -3.91
C HIS A 63 3.00 10.30 -4.68
N CYS A 64 2.37 9.17 -4.99
CA CYS A 64 3.08 8.02 -5.60
C CYS A 64 2.64 7.72 -7.03
N LEU A 65 1.67 8.48 -7.56
CA LEU A 65 1.23 8.42 -8.95
C LEU A 65 1.55 9.74 -9.65
N ASP A 66 1.90 9.66 -10.94
CA ASP A 66 2.00 10.85 -11.79
C ASP A 66 0.64 11.25 -12.36
N GLU A 67 0.63 12.27 -13.22
CA GLU A 67 -0.58 12.80 -13.84
C GLU A 67 -1.28 11.78 -14.77
N GLN A 68 -0.55 10.77 -15.24
CA GLN A 68 -1.07 9.67 -16.05
C GLN A 68 -1.59 8.52 -15.19
N GLY A 69 -1.35 8.55 -13.87
CA GLY A 69 -1.69 7.47 -12.95
C GLY A 69 -0.64 6.36 -12.92
N ASP A 70 0.54 6.58 -13.50
CA ASP A 70 1.66 5.66 -13.43
C ASP A 70 2.39 5.81 -12.09
N PHE A 71 2.88 4.68 -11.58
CA PHE A 71 3.62 4.69 -10.32
C PHE A 71 4.98 5.37 -10.48
N THR A 72 5.28 6.37 -9.65
CA THR A 72 6.49 7.21 -9.75
C THR A 72 7.72 6.60 -9.10
N GLY A 73 7.58 5.43 -8.46
CA GLY A 73 8.70 4.74 -7.83
C GLY A 73 9.77 4.25 -8.81
N PRO A 74 10.97 3.92 -8.30
CA PRO A 74 12.10 3.49 -9.12
C PRO A 74 11.87 2.11 -9.77
N GLY A 75 12.61 1.84 -10.85
CA GLY A 75 12.66 0.53 -11.52
C GLY A 75 12.11 0.53 -12.93
N GLU A 76 12.29 -0.60 -13.61
CA GLU A 76 11.72 -0.86 -14.95
C GLU A 76 10.19 -0.81 -14.95
N LEU A 77 9.59 -0.58 -16.11
CA LEU A 77 8.14 -0.47 -16.29
C LEU A 77 7.38 -1.67 -15.69
N GLU A 78 7.88 -2.88 -15.89
CA GLU A 78 7.28 -4.13 -15.40
C GLU A 78 7.16 -4.14 -13.86
N ASN A 79 8.17 -3.61 -13.16
CA ASN A 79 8.16 -3.51 -11.70
C ASN A 79 7.14 -2.48 -11.21
N ARG A 80 6.95 -1.39 -11.96
CA ARG A 80 5.96 -0.36 -11.65
C ARG A 80 4.53 -0.87 -11.87
N LEU A 81 4.29 -1.60 -12.97
CA LEU A 81 3.01 -2.27 -13.21
C LEU A 81 2.70 -3.31 -12.13
N TYR A 82 3.69 -4.10 -11.73
CA TYR A 82 3.56 -5.05 -10.63
C TYR A 82 3.21 -4.34 -9.30
N ALA A 83 3.84 -3.19 -9.03
CA ALA A 83 3.52 -2.34 -7.88
C ALA A 83 2.09 -1.79 -7.95
N MET A 84 1.63 -1.32 -9.12
CA MET A 84 0.26 -0.85 -9.32
C MET A 84 -0.78 -1.94 -9.09
N GLY A 85 -0.50 -3.19 -9.50
CA GLY A 85 -1.36 -4.34 -9.20
C GLY A 85 -1.55 -4.57 -7.70
N TRP A 86 -0.47 -4.48 -6.91
CA TRP A 86 -0.55 -4.53 -5.45
C TRP A 86 -1.33 -3.37 -4.86
N LEU A 87 -1.11 -2.16 -5.38
CA LEU A 87 -1.80 -0.96 -4.91
C LEU A 87 -3.30 -1.06 -5.18
N LEU A 88 -3.69 -1.57 -6.35
CA LEU A 88 -5.07 -1.82 -6.71
C LEU A 88 -5.74 -2.82 -5.77
N LEU A 89 -5.09 -3.96 -5.52
CA LEU A 89 -5.59 -4.96 -4.56
C LEU A 89 -5.78 -4.35 -3.17
N GLY A 90 -4.80 -3.58 -2.70
CA GLY A 90 -4.86 -2.89 -1.42
C GLY A 90 -5.99 -1.86 -1.38
N ALA A 91 -6.15 -1.05 -2.43
CA ALA A 91 -7.18 -0.02 -2.55
C ALA A 91 -8.59 -0.62 -2.49
N VAL A 92 -8.83 -1.72 -3.21
CA VAL A 92 -10.09 -2.49 -3.11
C VAL A 92 -10.29 -3.00 -1.69
N ALA A 93 -9.26 -3.61 -1.10
CA ALA A 93 -9.33 -4.15 0.25
C ALA A 93 -9.71 -3.08 1.28
N VAL A 94 -9.32 -1.82 1.10
CA VAL A 94 -9.65 -0.67 1.97
C VAL A 94 -10.75 0.25 1.44
N GLU A 95 -11.51 -0.18 0.42
CA GLU A 95 -12.63 0.56 -0.20
C GLU A 95 -12.28 1.98 -0.69
N ARG A 96 -11.04 2.20 -1.11
CA ARG A 96 -10.59 3.46 -1.73
C ARG A 96 -10.83 3.44 -3.23
N PHE A 97 -12.10 3.47 -3.60
CA PHE A 97 -12.55 3.35 -4.99
C PHE A 97 -12.12 4.51 -5.89
N ASP A 98 -11.82 5.68 -5.32
CA ASP A 98 -11.20 6.79 -6.03
C ASP A 98 -9.82 6.41 -6.60
N LEU A 99 -8.98 5.75 -5.80
CA LEU A 99 -7.70 5.21 -6.27
C LEU A 99 -7.89 4.01 -7.22
N VAL A 100 -8.86 3.13 -6.94
CA VAL A 100 -9.18 1.99 -7.82
C VAL A 100 -9.49 2.46 -9.23
N GLN A 101 -10.30 3.51 -9.38
CA GLN A 101 -10.67 4.06 -10.68
C GLN A 101 -9.45 4.53 -11.48
N VAL A 102 -8.54 5.28 -10.84
CA VAL A 102 -7.29 5.75 -11.48
C VAL A 102 -6.46 4.56 -11.96
N LEU A 103 -6.24 3.57 -11.10
CA LEU A 103 -5.38 2.43 -11.43
C LEU A 103 -5.98 1.52 -12.50
N VAL A 104 -7.28 1.25 -12.46
CA VAL A 104 -7.96 0.42 -13.48
C VAL A 104 -7.93 1.11 -14.84
N GLN A 105 -8.19 2.42 -14.89
CA GLN A 105 -8.14 3.17 -16.14
C GLN A 105 -6.75 3.12 -16.76
N ARG A 106 -5.70 3.20 -15.94
CA ARG A 106 -4.32 3.17 -16.43
C ARG A 106 -3.85 1.79 -16.87
N LEU A 107 -4.24 0.73 -16.15
CA LEU A 107 -3.83 -0.66 -16.42
C LEU A 107 -4.53 -1.30 -17.63
N LEU A 108 -5.64 -0.73 -18.11
CA LEU A 108 -6.38 -1.21 -19.29
C LEU A 108 -5.95 -0.55 -20.61
N GLN A 109 -5.03 0.41 -20.55
CA GLN A 109 -4.43 1.08 -21.72
C GLN A 109 -3.16 0.36 -22.15
#